data_AF-A0A937VRZ8-F1
#
_entry.id   AF-A0A937VRZ8-F1
#
_cell.length_a   1.000
_cell.length_b   1.000
_cell.length_c   1.000
_cell.angle_alpha   90.00
_cell.angle_beta   90.00
_cell.angle_gamma   90.00
#
_symmetry.space_group_name_H-M   'P 1'
#
loop_
_entity.id
_entity.type
_entity.pdbx_description
1 polymer ?
#
loop_
_entity_poly.entity_id
_entity_poly.type
_entity_poly.pdbx_seq_one_letter_code
_entity_poly.pdbx_strand_id
1 'polypeptide(L)'
;MPKCAIKGCNKFTRHKNTREIYCSMHRARIKRHGHPGLKTDSHGLEKLPHRIVDDFIRKNSKKMIDKEILKALKKMGFKKATWWNVRYRRRKLGIKKYLYGEIKKHKAWIRNQAIKRYGKNCELCGYKLTIDAHHIIPKKEKGKHEVDNLIVLCPNCHALISRKILILKNRKSILYVRKKLKNLLIFNHT
;
A
#
# COMPACT_ATOMS: atom_id res chain seq x y z
N MET A 1 18.00 -45.43 4.94
CA MET A 1 17.79 -43.98 4.67
C MET A 1 17.72 -43.26 6.01
N PRO A 2 18.25 -42.03 6.14
CA PRO A 2 18.16 -41.28 7.39
C PRO A 2 16.68 -41.10 7.77
N LYS A 3 16.34 -41.36 9.03
CA LYS A 3 14.99 -41.11 9.55
C LYS A 3 14.83 -39.63 9.89
N CYS A 4 13.61 -39.13 9.80
CA CYS A 4 13.27 -37.77 10.21
C CYS A 4 13.56 -37.56 11.70
N ALA A 5 14.19 -36.45 12.09
CA ALA A 5 14.47 -36.13 13.49
C ALA A 5 13.24 -35.73 14.35
N ILE A 6 12.02 -35.84 13.81
CA ILE A 6 10.80 -35.53 14.56
C ILE A 6 10.36 -36.75 15.33
N LYS A 7 10.24 -36.62 16.65
CA LYS A 7 9.76 -37.68 17.55
C LYS A 7 8.40 -38.21 17.05
N GLY A 8 8.31 -39.52 16.83
CA GLY A 8 7.11 -40.19 16.30
C GLY A 8 6.95 -40.17 14.77
N CYS A 9 7.92 -39.62 14.02
CA CYS A 9 7.89 -39.67 12.56
C CYS A 9 8.69 -40.84 12.00
N ASN A 10 8.02 -41.78 11.34
CA ASN A 10 8.67 -42.94 10.71
C ASN A 10 9.08 -42.70 9.25
N LYS A 11 8.96 -41.47 8.73
CA LYS A 11 9.29 -41.14 7.34
C LYS A 11 10.79 -40.90 7.16
N PHE A 12 11.31 -41.33 6.01
CA PHE A 12 12.69 -41.11 5.63
C PHE A 12 12.93 -39.71 5.05
N THR A 13 14.18 -39.25 5.12
CA THR A 13 14.65 -38.04 4.45
C THR A 13 14.85 -38.32 2.96
N ARG A 14 14.85 -37.25 2.14
CA ARG A 14 14.72 -37.37 0.69
C ARG A 14 15.92 -38.05 0.00
N HIS A 15 17.10 -38.08 0.63
CA HIS A 15 18.25 -38.82 0.10
C HIS A 15 19.11 -39.45 1.20
N LYS A 16 19.84 -40.52 0.83
CA LYS A 16 20.63 -41.38 1.74
C LYS A 16 21.78 -40.62 2.44
N ASN A 17 22.36 -39.62 1.76
CA ASN A 17 23.56 -38.87 2.20
C ASN A 17 23.31 -37.35 2.36
N THR A 18 22.06 -36.87 2.51
CA THR A 18 21.86 -35.42 2.67
C THR A 18 22.15 -34.93 4.08
N ARG A 19 22.51 -33.65 4.20
CA ARG A 19 22.46 -32.87 5.44
C ARG A 19 21.02 -32.55 5.90
N GLU A 20 19.98 -33.13 5.29
CA GLU A 20 18.59 -32.78 5.61
C GLU A 20 18.07 -33.59 6.80
N ILE A 21 17.87 -32.89 7.92
CA ILE A 21 17.45 -33.44 9.21
C ILE A 21 15.96 -33.88 9.21
N TYR A 22 15.14 -33.34 8.30
CA TYR A 22 13.69 -33.51 8.28
C TYR A 22 13.17 -34.16 6.99
N CYS A 23 12.14 -34.99 7.07
CA CYS A 23 11.45 -35.53 5.89
C CYS A 23 10.80 -34.40 5.07
N SER A 24 10.47 -34.69 3.81
CA SER A 24 9.89 -33.72 2.87
C SER A 24 8.66 -32.99 3.43
N MET A 25 7.79 -33.72 4.14
CA MET A 25 6.59 -33.17 4.79
C MET A 25 6.94 -32.22 5.94
N HIS A 26 7.78 -32.64 6.90
CA HIS A 26 8.18 -31.81 8.03
C HIS A 26 9.02 -30.60 7.60
N ARG A 27 9.89 -30.76 6.61
CA ARG A 27 10.65 -29.65 6.05
C ARG A 27 9.74 -28.62 5.40
N ALA A 28 8.76 -29.06 4.59
CA ALA A 28 7.76 -28.17 4.03
C ALA A 28 6.93 -27.47 5.11
N ARG A 29 6.66 -28.15 6.23
CA ARG A 29 5.92 -27.60 7.37
C ARG A 29 6.75 -26.58 8.15
N ILE A 30 8.00 -26.85 8.47
CA ILE A 30 8.93 -25.91 9.11
C ILE A 30 9.11 -24.67 8.22
N LYS A 31 9.35 -24.84 6.92
CA LYS A 31 9.43 -23.71 5.98
C LYS A 31 8.17 -22.83 5.98
N ARG A 32 6.98 -23.42 6.20
CA ARG A 32 5.71 -22.70 6.21
C ARG A 32 5.41 -22.05 7.57
N HIS A 33 5.57 -22.77 8.66
CA HIS A 33 5.06 -22.42 9.99
C HIS A 33 6.16 -22.08 11.01
N GLY A 34 7.42 -22.35 10.71
CA GLY A 34 8.55 -22.19 11.64
C GLY A 34 8.67 -23.30 12.69
N HIS A 35 7.77 -24.30 12.68
CA HIS A 35 7.81 -25.45 13.58
C HIS A 35 7.32 -26.75 12.92
N PRO A 36 7.69 -27.93 13.45
CA PRO A 36 7.34 -29.22 12.85
C PRO A 36 5.99 -29.80 13.30
N GLY A 37 5.52 -29.53 14.52
CA GLY A 37 4.29 -30.12 15.06
C GLY A 37 2.98 -29.45 14.57
N LEU A 38 1.84 -30.14 14.73
CA LEU A 38 0.53 -29.47 14.82
C LEU A 38 0.47 -28.83 16.21
N LYS A 39 0.24 -27.52 16.31
CA LYS A 39 -0.02 -26.92 17.63
C LYS A 39 -1.49 -27.12 17.95
N THR A 40 -1.79 -28.14 18.75
CA THR A 40 -3.14 -28.40 19.29
C THR A 40 -3.66 -27.21 20.10
N ASP A 41 -2.75 -26.50 20.78
CA ASP A 41 -3.11 -25.42 21.72
C ASP A 41 -2.80 -24.02 21.18
N SER A 42 -2.70 -23.88 19.86
CA SER A 42 -2.53 -22.56 19.25
C SER A 42 -3.73 -22.17 18.40
N HIS A 43 -4.61 -21.36 19.01
CA HIS A 43 -5.60 -20.54 18.30
C HIS A 43 -4.96 -19.38 17.51
N GLY A 44 -3.87 -19.67 16.80
CA GLY A 44 -3.21 -18.77 15.86
C GLY A 44 -3.79 -18.93 14.48
N LEU A 45 -4.00 -17.80 13.82
CA LEU A 45 -4.37 -17.79 12.41
C LEU A 45 -3.19 -18.31 11.60
N GLU A 46 -3.23 -19.58 11.22
CA GLU A 46 -2.18 -20.22 10.43
C GLU A 46 -2.13 -19.68 8.99
N LYS A 47 -1.03 -19.98 8.29
CA LYS A 47 -0.91 -19.67 6.85
C LYS A 47 -1.77 -20.57 5.95
N LEU A 48 -2.42 -21.60 6.50
CA LEU A 48 -3.30 -22.52 5.77
C LEU A 48 -4.73 -21.97 5.63
N PRO A 49 -5.51 -22.44 4.63
CA PRO A 49 -6.95 -22.19 4.52
C PRO A 49 -7.71 -22.54 5.80
N HIS A 50 -8.49 -21.60 6.31
CA HIS A 50 -9.34 -21.72 7.48
C HIS A 50 -10.71 -21.21 7.06
N ARG A 51 -11.63 -22.13 6.77
CA ARG A 51 -12.94 -21.83 6.17
C ARG A 51 -13.69 -20.72 6.90
N ILE A 52 -13.81 -20.82 8.24
CA ILE A 52 -14.48 -19.80 9.07
C ILE A 52 -13.85 -18.41 8.88
N VAL A 53 -12.52 -18.31 8.96
CA VAL A 53 -11.81 -17.04 8.81
C VAL A 53 -11.87 -16.54 7.37
N ASP A 54 -11.78 -17.42 6.38
CA ASP A 54 -11.87 -17.04 4.96
C ASP A 54 -13.24 -16.49 4.61
N ASP A 55 -14.30 -17.16 5.06
CA ASP A 55 -15.66 -16.73 4.83
C ASP A 55 -15.93 -15.42 5.56
N PHE A 56 -15.42 -15.26 6.79
CA PHE A 56 -15.46 -14.00 7.52
C PHE A 56 -14.73 -12.88 6.77
N ILE A 57 -13.51 -13.13 6.30
CA ILE A 57 -12.72 -12.15 5.53
C ILE A 57 -13.44 -11.79 4.22
N ARG A 58 -13.95 -12.77 3.46
CA ARG A 58 -14.68 -12.52 2.21
C ARG A 58 -15.88 -11.61 2.45
N LYS A 59 -16.74 -11.94 3.42
CA LYS A 59 -17.95 -11.17 3.76
C LYS A 59 -17.64 -9.74 4.21
N ASN A 60 -16.55 -9.55 4.97
CA ASN A 60 -16.25 -8.26 5.59
C ASN A 60 -15.19 -7.43 4.86
N SER A 61 -14.52 -8.01 3.85
CA SER A 61 -13.35 -7.39 3.19
C SER A 61 -13.60 -6.04 2.52
N LYS A 62 -14.84 -5.74 2.14
CA LYS A 62 -15.24 -4.46 1.53
C LYS A 62 -15.53 -3.37 2.58
N LYS A 63 -15.95 -3.75 3.79
CA LYS A 63 -16.41 -2.85 4.85
C LYS A 63 -15.35 -2.58 5.91
N MET A 64 -14.50 -3.57 6.20
CA MET A 64 -13.53 -3.51 7.30
C MET A 64 -12.07 -3.49 6.83
N ILE A 65 -11.26 -2.62 7.44
CA ILE A 65 -9.80 -2.63 7.23
C ILE A 65 -9.14 -3.83 7.91
N ASP A 66 -7.93 -4.19 7.49
CA ASP A 66 -7.18 -5.33 8.04
C ASP A 66 -7.04 -5.29 9.57
N LYS A 67 -6.90 -4.07 10.16
CA LYS A 67 -6.83 -3.89 11.61
C LYS A 67 -8.16 -4.17 12.31
N GLU A 68 -9.28 -3.84 11.70
CA GLU A 68 -10.62 -4.10 12.23
C GLU A 68 -10.96 -5.59 12.11
N ILE A 69 -10.63 -6.20 10.97
CA ILE A 69 -10.76 -7.64 10.77
C ILE A 69 -9.95 -8.39 11.83
N LEU A 70 -8.71 -7.95 12.10
CA LEU A 70 -7.89 -8.51 13.17
C LEU A 70 -8.57 -8.39 14.55
N LYS A 71 -9.11 -7.22 14.90
CA LYS A 71 -9.82 -7.03 16.17
C LYS A 71 -11.02 -7.97 16.29
N ALA A 72 -11.82 -8.11 15.23
CA ALA A 72 -12.95 -9.02 15.21
C ALA A 72 -12.53 -10.48 15.36
N LEU A 73 -11.48 -10.91 14.64
CA LEU A 73 -10.94 -12.27 14.76
C LEU A 73 -10.41 -12.57 16.17
N LYS A 74 -9.76 -11.60 16.82
CA LYS A 74 -9.36 -11.73 18.22
C LYS A 74 -10.55 -11.91 19.15
N LYS A 75 -11.64 -11.17 18.94
CA LYS A 75 -12.91 -11.33 19.70
C LYS A 75 -13.55 -12.70 19.47
N MET A 76 -13.43 -13.27 18.26
CA MET A 76 -13.91 -14.61 17.91
C MET A 76 -13.03 -15.76 18.46
N GLY A 77 -12.01 -15.47 19.27
CA GLY A 77 -11.15 -16.48 19.90
C GLY A 77 -9.79 -16.69 19.22
N PHE A 78 -9.52 -16.06 18.07
CA PHE A 78 -8.20 -16.13 17.40
C PHE A 78 -7.18 -15.17 18.03
N LYS A 79 -6.87 -15.35 19.32
CA LYS A 79 -6.02 -14.44 20.12
C LYS A 79 -4.62 -14.22 19.51
N LYS A 80 -4.05 -15.27 18.91
CA LYS A 80 -2.71 -15.26 18.27
C LYS A 80 -2.73 -14.72 16.83
N ALA A 81 -3.87 -14.22 16.34
CA ALA A 81 -3.94 -13.57 15.04
C ALA A 81 -3.06 -12.30 15.01
N THR A 82 -2.38 -12.08 13.89
CA THR A 82 -1.61 -10.86 13.62
C THR A 82 -2.15 -10.16 12.39
N TRP A 83 -1.88 -8.85 12.28
CA TRP A 83 -2.23 -8.08 11.10
C TRP A 83 -1.58 -8.66 9.83
N TRP A 84 -0.37 -9.19 9.93
CA TRP A 84 0.34 -9.86 8.84
C TRP A 84 -0.40 -11.10 8.34
N ASN A 85 -0.97 -11.90 9.25
CA ASN A 85 -1.72 -13.10 8.88
C ASN A 85 -3.00 -12.70 8.14
N VAL A 86 -3.77 -11.74 8.64
CA VAL A 86 -4.98 -11.23 7.97
C VAL A 86 -4.64 -10.71 6.56
N ARG A 87 -3.59 -9.89 6.45
CA ARG A 87 -3.12 -9.34 5.17
C ARG A 87 -2.63 -10.42 4.20
N TYR A 88 -1.97 -11.47 4.69
CA TYR A 88 -1.55 -12.60 3.89
C TYR A 88 -2.76 -13.37 3.35
N ARG A 89 -3.75 -13.64 4.20
CA ARG A 89 -4.95 -14.40 3.85
C ARG A 89 -5.81 -13.67 2.82
N ARG A 90 -6.05 -12.36 3.00
CA ARG A 90 -6.71 -11.52 1.98
C ARG A 90 -6.04 -11.62 0.61
N ARG A 91 -4.70 -11.54 0.57
CA ARG A 91 -3.93 -11.67 -0.67
C ARG A 91 -4.11 -13.05 -1.30
N LYS A 92 -4.08 -14.12 -0.51
CA LYS A 92 -4.31 -15.49 -0.99
C LYS A 92 -5.74 -15.72 -1.49
N LEU A 93 -6.72 -15.04 -0.92
CA LEU A 93 -8.11 -15.04 -1.39
C LEU A 93 -8.35 -14.17 -2.63
N GLY A 94 -7.32 -13.51 -3.18
CA GLY A 94 -7.47 -12.60 -4.32
C GLY A 94 -8.20 -11.29 -3.97
N ILE A 95 -8.43 -11.01 -2.70
CA ILE A 95 -9.14 -9.82 -2.23
C ILE A 95 -8.17 -8.63 -2.32
N LYS A 96 -8.37 -7.78 -3.33
CA LYS A 96 -7.59 -6.55 -3.51
C LYS A 96 -7.70 -5.67 -2.25
N LYS A 97 -6.57 -5.04 -1.89
CA LYS A 97 -6.40 -4.27 -0.64
C LYS A 97 -7.35 -3.07 -0.52
N TYR A 98 -7.85 -2.56 -1.64
CA TYR A 98 -8.47 -1.24 -1.72
C TYR A 98 -9.85 -1.20 -1.06
N LEU A 99 -9.89 -0.99 0.26
CA LEU A 99 -11.07 -0.45 0.89
C LEU A 99 -11.30 0.99 0.42
N TYR A 100 -12.56 1.31 0.20
CA TYR A 100 -13.10 2.64 -0.14
C TYR A 100 -12.46 3.80 0.67
N GLY A 101 -12.07 3.56 1.93
CA GLY A 101 -11.38 4.54 2.79
C GLY A 101 -9.87 4.72 2.55
N GLU A 102 -9.14 3.67 2.14
CA GLU A 102 -7.72 3.80 1.73
C GLU A 102 -7.61 4.31 0.27
N ILE A 103 -8.62 4.07 -0.58
CA ILE A 103 -8.70 4.65 -1.92
C ILE A 103 -8.68 6.19 -1.84
N LYS A 104 -9.48 6.78 -0.93
CA LYS A 104 -9.47 8.23 -0.69
C LYS A 104 -8.11 8.77 -0.26
N LYS A 105 -7.25 7.96 0.38
CA LYS A 105 -5.90 8.36 0.82
C LYS A 105 -4.80 7.96 -0.16
N HIS A 106 -5.12 7.25 -1.24
CA HIS A 106 -4.12 6.79 -2.19
C HIS A 106 -3.60 7.98 -3.01
N LYS A 107 -2.28 8.20 -2.99
CA LYS A 107 -1.65 9.36 -3.64
C LYS A 107 -2.06 9.49 -5.11
N ALA A 108 -2.12 8.38 -5.85
CA ALA A 108 -2.55 8.41 -7.25
C ALA A 108 -4.01 8.81 -7.41
N TRP A 109 -4.88 8.37 -6.49
CA TRP A 109 -6.31 8.72 -6.54
C TRP A 109 -6.52 10.21 -6.27
N ILE A 110 -5.92 10.76 -5.22
CA ILE A 110 -6.01 12.20 -4.89
C ILE A 110 -5.47 13.08 -6.03
N ARG A 111 -4.35 12.68 -6.67
CA ARG A 111 -3.83 13.38 -7.85
C ARG A 111 -4.81 13.35 -9.02
N ASN A 112 -5.40 12.19 -9.30
CA ASN A 112 -6.42 12.06 -10.34
C ASN A 112 -7.67 12.89 -10.02
N GLN A 113 -8.06 13.01 -8.75
CA GLN A 113 -9.17 13.88 -8.34
C GLN A 113 -8.83 15.36 -8.56
N ALA A 114 -7.59 15.80 -8.29
CA ALA A 114 -7.16 17.16 -8.59
C ALA A 114 -7.21 17.47 -10.08
N ILE A 115 -6.73 16.56 -10.94
CA ILE A 115 -6.82 16.69 -12.40
C ILE A 115 -8.29 16.71 -12.85
N LYS A 116 -9.15 15.87 -12.27
CA LYS A 116 -10.58 15.87 -12.58
C LYS A 116 -11.27 17.18 -12.17
N ARG A 117 -10.88 17.76 -11.03
CA ARG A 117 -11.49 18.98 -10.47
C ARG A 117 -11.02 20.26 -11.16
N TYR A 118 -9.72 20.37 -11.45
CA TYR A 118 -9.11 21.60 -11.98
C TYR A 118 -8.85 21.54 -13.49
N GLY A 119 -9.10 20.38 -14.11
CA GLY A 119 -8.96 20.17 -15.54
C GLY A 119 -7.57 19.66 -15.95
N LYS A 120 -7.41 19.48 -17.26
CA LYS A 120 -6.19 18.92 -17.86
C LYS A 120 -5.22 19.97 -18.41
N ASN A 121 -5.34 21.21 -17.97
CA ASN A 121 -4.48 22.30 -18.39
C ASN A 121 -3.62 22.74 -17.20
N CYS A 122 -2.37 23.11 -17.47
CA CYS A 122 -1.49 23.72 -16.49
C CYS A 122 -2.15 25.01 -15.96
N GLU A 123 -2.36 25.09 -14.66
CA GLU A 123 -3.03 26.24 -14.03
C GLU A 123 -2.20 27.53 -14.13
N LEU A 124 -0.89 27.42 -14.42
CA LEU A 124 0.01 28.55 -14.60
C LEU A 124 0.12 29.03 -16.06
N CYS A 125 0.49 28.14 -16.98
CA CYS A 125 0.77 28.54 -18.37
C CYS A 125 -0.28 28.07 -19.40
N GLY A 126 -1.22 27.21 -19.02
CA GLY A 126 -2.26 26.69 -19.93
C GLY A 126 -1.87 25.46 -20.76
N TYR A 127 -0.61 25.00 -20.72
CA TYR A 127 -0.16 23.80 -21.44
C TYR A 127 -0.99 22.55 -21.08
N LYS A 128 -1.30 21.69 -22.06
CA LYS A 128 -2.32 20.62 -21.92
C LYS A 128 -1.88 19.18 -22.23
N LEU A 129 -0.71 18.96 -22.84
CA LEU A 129 -0.35 17.60 -23.33
C LEU A 129 0.09 16.67 -22.20
N THR A 130 0.95 17.17 -21.30
CA THR A 130 1.47 16.41 -20.16
C THR A 130 1.31 17.26 -18.90
N ILE A 131 0.63 16.71 -17.92
CA ILE A 131 0.31 17.40 -16.67
C ILE A 131 0.53 16.47 -15.47
N ASP A 132 0.89 17.08 -14.35
CA ASP A 132 1.05 16.43 -13.06
C ASP A 132 0.45 17.29 -11.95
N ALA A 133 0.04 16.64 -10.87
CA ALA A 133 -0.45 17.33 -9.67
C ALA A 133 0.67 17.50 -8.63
N HIS A 134 0.95 18.76 -8.29
CA HIS A 134 1.95 19.18 -7.31
C HIS A 134 1.28 19.69 -6.03
N HIS A 135 1.97 19.60 -4.88
CA HIS A 135 1.44 20.19 -3.65
C HIS A 135 1.74 21.68 -3.61
N ILE A 136 0.75 22.49 -3.25
CA ILE A 136 0.95 23.93 -3.06
C ILE A 136 1.79 24.16 -1.79
N ILE A 137 1.33 23.61 -0.66
CA ILE A 137 2.10 23.55 0.57
C ILE A 137 2.83 22.20 0.60
N PRO A 138 4.18 22.17 0.58
CA PRO A 138 4.95 20.94 0.62
C PRO A 138 4.65 20.10 1.87
N LYS A 139 4.78 18.78 1.74
CA LYS A 139 4.58 17.86 2.88
C LYS A 139 5.53 18.10 4.05
N LYS A 140 6.77 18.51 3.78
CA LYS A 140 7.74 18.88 4.81
C LYS A 140 7.26 20.06 5.67
N GLU A 141 6.40 20.91 5.12
CA GLU A 141 5.79 22.08 5.78
C GLU A 141 4.37 21.75 6.26
N LYS A 142 4.11 20.47 6.58
CA LYS A 142 2.81 19.97 7.06
C LYS A 142 1.65 20.18 6.07
N GLY A 143 1.93 20.35 4.77
CA GLY A 143 0.92 20.41 3.73
C GLY A 143 0.10 19.11 3.64
N LYS A 144 -1.24 19.23 3.74
CA LYS A 144 -2.14 18.08 3.70
C LYS A 144 -2.18 17.43 2.32
N HIS A 145 -2.41 16.12 2.30
CA HIS A 145 -2.62 15.32 1.08
C HIS A 145 -4.08 15.37 0.62
N GLU A 146 -4.55 16.58 0.31
CA GLU A 146 -5.94 16.87 -0.04
C GLU A 146 -6.01 17.58 -1.39
N VAL A 147 -7.14 17.42 -2.08
CA VAL A 147 -7.34 17.99 -3.44
C VAL A 147 -7.12 19.51 -3.44
N ASP A 148 -7.56 20.22 -2.40
CA ASP A 148 -7.43 21.68 -2.30
C ASP A 148 -5.98 22.17 -2.09
N ASN A 149 -5.09 21.29 -1.63
CA ASN A 149 -3.65 21.58 -1.53
C ASN A 149 -2.88 21.09 -2.77
N LEU A 150 -3.56 20.70 -3.85
CA LEU A 150 -2.94 20.34 -5.12
C LEU A 150 -3.16 21.43 -6.19
N ILE A 151 -2.20 21.47 -7.12
CA ILE A 151 -2.24 22.29 -8.33
C ILE A 151 -1.82 21.45 -9.54
N VAL A 152 -2.51 21.61 -10.67
CA VAL A 152 -2.21 20.92 -11.93
C VAL A 152 -1.19 21.74 -12.73
N LEU A 153 -0.05 21.14 -13.06
CA LEU A 153 1.09 21.80 -13.69
C LEU A 153 1.67 20.98 -14.84
N CYS A 154 2.23 21.65 -15.84
CA CYS A 154 3.09 21.00 -16.82
C CYS A 154 4.50 20.71 -16.23
N PRO A 155 5.33 19.87 -16.88
CA PRO A 155 6.68 19.55 -16.41
C PRO A 155 7.55 20.78 -16.13
N ASN A 156 7.47 21.81 -16.99
CA ASN A 156 8.26 23.03 -16.86
C ASN A 156 7.83 23.86 -15.64
N CYS A 157 6.54 24.16 -15.49
CA CYS A 157 6.04 24.89 -14.33
C CYS A 157 6.23 24.10 -13.03
N HIS A 158 6.08 22.78 -13.09
CA HIS A 158 6.37 21.88 -11.96
C HIS A 158 7.84 21.99 -11.53
N ALA A 159 8.77 22.01 -12.49
CA ALA A 159 10.19 22.20 -12.27
C ALA A 159 10.51 23.56 -11.62
N LEU A 160 9.91 24.65 -12.11
CA LEU A 160 10.11 26.01 -11.56
C LEU A 160 9.69 26.10 -10.08
N ILE A 161 8.57 25.48 -9.72
CA ILE A 161 8.08 25.47 -8.33
C ILE A 161 8.93 24.55 -7.45
N SER A 162 9.26 23.35 -7.93
CA SER A 162 10.08 22.40 -7.18
C SER A 162 11.46 22.96 -6.85
N ARG A 163 12.04 23.76 -7.76
CA ARG A 163 13.31 24.48 -7.57
C ARG A 163 13.16 25.83 -6.87
N LYS A 164 11.96 26.20 -6.43
CA LYS A 164 11.64 27.48 -5.75
C LYS A 164 11.93 28.74 -6.57
N ILE A 165 12.02 28.64 -7.90
CA ILE A 165 12.09 29.82 -8.79
C ILE A 165 10.76 30.58 -8.74
N LEU A 166 9.65 29.83 -8.66
CA LEU A 166 8.33 30.34 -8.35
C LEU A 166 7.83 29.75 -7.04
N ILE A 167 7.17 30.56 -6.22
CA ILE A 167 6.67 30.15 -4.91
C ILE A 167 5.14 30.29 -4.90
N LEU A 168 4.46 29.18 -4.61
CA LEU A 168 3.01 29.16 -4.36
C LEU A 168 2.76 28.99 -2.87
N LYS A 169 1.98 29.90 -2.28
CA LYS A 169 1.60 29.82 -0.85
C LYS A 169 0.22 29.17 -0.67
N ASN A 170 -0.69 29.45 -1.59
CA ASN A 170 -2.07 28.98 -1.58
C ASN A 170 -2.67 29.09 -3.00
N ARG A 171 -3.88 28.61 -3.22
CA ARG A 171 -4.55 28.70 -4.53
C ARG A 171 -4.81 30.16 -4.98
N LYS A 172 -5.04 31.11 -4.05
CA LYS A 172 -5.21 32.54 -4.41
C LYS A 172 -3.94 33.14 -5.02
N SER A 173 -2.76 32.65 -4.63
CA SER A 173 -1.48 33.12 -5.16
C SER A 173 -1.22 32.72 -6.63
N ILE A 174 -2.02 31.81 -7.20
CA ILE A 174 -1.87 31.35 -8.60
C ILE A 174 -1.91 32.53 -9.58
N LEU A 175 -2.86 33.47 -9.43
CA LEU A 175 -2.99 34.63 -10.31
C LEU A 175 -1.72 35.51 -10.31
N TYR A 176 -1.14 35.72 -9.14
CA TYR A 176 0.12 36.47 -9.00
C TYR A 176 1.29 35.72 -9.66
N VAL A 177 1.41 34.42 -9.40
CA VAL A 177 2.48 33.60 -9.99
C VAL A 177 2.36 33.52 -11.51
N ARG A 178 1.14 33.49 -12.06
CA ARG A 178 0.90 33.57 -13.51
C ARG A 178 1.46 34.86 -14.11
N LYS A 179 1.20 36.01 -13.48
CA LYS A 179 1.74 37.30 -13.92
C LYS A 179 3.27 37.29 -13.88
N LYS A 180 3.86 36.81 -12.79
CA LYS A 180 5.31 36.69 -12.64
C LYS A 180 5.93 35.78 -13.71
N LEU A 181 5.32 34.63 -13.98
CA LEU A 181 5.77 33.70 -15.03
C LEU A 181 5.72 34.34 -16.42
N LYS A 182 4.65 35.08 -16.74
CA LYS A 182 4.55 35.81 -18.02
C LYS A 182 5.68 36.80 -18.18
N ASN A 183 5.95 37.61 -17.14
CA ASN A 183 7.05 38.57 -17.18
C ASN A 183 8.39 37.87 -17.43
N LEU A 184 8.69 36.78 -16.70
CA LEU A 184 9.91 36.01 -16.89
C LEU A 184 10.06 35.44 -18.31
N LEU A 185 8.96 35.04 -18.95
CA LEU A 185 9.02 34.55 -20.32
C LEU A 185 9.24 35.69 -21.32
N ILE A 186 8.62 36.86 -21.11
CA ILE A 186 8.78 38.03 -21.99
C ILE A 186 10.24 38.55 -21.96
N PHE A 187 10.85 38.66 -20.78
CA PHE A 187 12.24 39.13 -20.63
C PHE A 187 13.30 38.19 -21.23
N ASN A 188 12.96 36.94 -21.55
CA ASN A 188 13.88 35.98 -22.17
C ASN A 188 13.72 35.92 -23.71
N HIS A 189 12.82 36.72 -24.28
CA HIS A 189 12.56 36.81 -25.73
C HIS A 189 12.95 38.18 -26.32
N THR A 190 13.62 39.02 -25.53
CA THR A 190 14.24 40.29 -25.91
C THR A 190 15.73 40.20 -25.68
#